data_AF-A0A9X3AR77-F1
#
_entry.id   AF-A0A9X3AR77-F1
#
_cell.length_a   1.000
_cell.length_b   1.000
_cell.length_c   1.000
_cell.angle_alpha   90.00
_cell.angle_beta   90.00
_cell.angle_gamma   90.00
#
_symmetry.space_group_name_H-M   'P 1'
#
loop_
_entity.id
_entity.type
_entity.pdbx_description
1 polymer ?
#
loop_
_entity_poly.entity_id
_entity_poly.type
_entity_poly.pdbx_seq_one_letter_code
_entity_poly.pdbx_strand_id
1 'polypeptide(L)'
;MPSLLNSMANFTEVLENKALAGLPVKVIQLLVEQLPAEKLSQLISDCVHVELLSAGLSNQNFLLQNQSKTGVQAQVLRVNHAETIWCSRVDEVTSWQAAQAIGFAPQLYFCGANNELYLSEFICEPEPWSQFYCAHANHTLRQQEIKIDDSTTEPVKHLLTVLQSLAKLPLPAKQVSMLQQWQEYQLQLVTDKIPSKQWQSCLQQINSLTDDALLWFNAMDKCLITPSFCHRDLSPFNLLLHSNQHSMSGETPTKLMCIDFEYAATSHPLFDLASILATHDLSSAQYESLLDGYFKWQSELSSPYLNENAQQCVGYAINCYWLFCAMWALIMAKSAPETFLAYFQQYFALIDSH
;
A
#
# COMPACT_ATOMS: atom_id res chain seq x y z
N MET A 1 -18.37 35.21 10.84
CA MET A 1 -19.79 35.15 10.40
C MET A 1 -19.95 34.98 8.88
N PRO A 2 -19.17 35.64 7.99
CA PRO A 2 -19.27 35.41 6.54
C PRO A 2 -18.91 33.98 6.10
N SER A 3 -17.96 33.33 6.77
CA SER A 3 -17.49 31.97 6.40
C SER A 3 -18.53 30.88 6.61
N LEU A 4 -19.36 30.96 7.66
CA LEU A 4 -20.39 29.97 7.97
C LEU A 4 -21.55 30.01 6.96
N LEU A 5 -21.95 31.20 6.53
CA LEU A 5 -23.01 31.36 5.52
C LEU A 5 -22.56 30.85 4.14
N ASN A 6 -21.32 31.14 3.74
CA ASN A 6 -20.77 30.62 2.49
C ASN A 6 -20.57 29.09 2.51
N SER A 7 -20.17 28.53 3.66
CA SER A 7 -20.06 27.08 3.84
C SER A 7 -21.43 26.38 3.72
N MET A 8 -22.48 26.95 4.33
CA MET A 8 -23.84 26.38 4.21
C MET A 8 -24.42 26.49 2.80
N ALA A 9 -24.13 27.57 2.07
CA ALA A 9 -24.55 27.74 0.68
C ALA A 9 -23.88 26.67 -0.22
N ASN A 10 -22.54 26.54 -0.14
CA ASN A 10 -21.79 25.54 -0.91
C ASN A 10 -22.22 24.11 -0.57
N PHE A 11 -22.50 23.83 0.71
CA PHE A 11 -22.99 22.52 1.14
C PHE A 11 -24.35 22.18 0.50
N THR A 12 -25.24 23.16 0.41
CA THR A 12 -26.54 22.99 -0.25
C THR A 12 -26.36 22.75 -1.75
N GLU A 13 -25.47 23.49 -2.41
CA GLU A 13 -25.16 23.30 -3.84
C GLU A 13 -24.59 21.91 -4.15
N VAL A 14 -23.71 21.36 -3.30
CA VAL A 14 -23.20 20.00 -3.49
C VAL A 14 -24.33 18.97 -3.38
N LEU A 15 -25.29 19.16 -2.47
CA LEU A 15 -26.45 18.28 -2.34
C LEU A 15 -27.45 18.42 -3.49
N GLU A 16 -27.47 19.56 -4.18
CA GLU A 16 -28.26 19.75 -5.40
C GLU A 16 -27.64 19.02 -6.60
N ASN A 17 -26.32 18.83 -6.63
CA ASN A 17 -25.68 17.93 -7.59
C ASN A 17 -26.03 16.47 -7.27
N LYS A 18 -26.82 15.84 -8.14
CA LYS A 18 -27.31 14.46 -7.97
C LYS A 18 -26.20 13.41 -7.86
N ALA A 19 -25.04 13.61 -8.48
CA ALA A 19 -23.92 12.68 -8.41
C ALA A 19 -23.18 12.80 -7.08
N LEU A 20 -22.78 14.02 -6.69
CA LEU A 20 -22.07 14.27 -5.45
C LEU A 20 -22.94 14.02 -4.21
N ALA A 21 -24.26 14.15 -4.32
CA ALA A 21 -25.20 13.76 -3.26
C ALA A 21 -25.13 12.26 -2.91
N GLY A 22 -24.50 11.43 -3.74
CA GLY A 22 -24.21 10.02 -3.44
C GLY A 22 -23.06 9.80 -2.44
N LEU A 23 -22.26 10.83 -2.16
CA LEU A 23 -21.18 10.75 -1.17
C LEU A 23 -21.73 10.74 0.27
N PRO A 24 -21.04 10.10 1.23
CA PRO A 24 -21.40 10.22 2.63
C PRO A 24 -21.36 11.69 3.09
N VAL A 25 -22.32 12.10 3.94
CA VAL A 25 -22.46 13.48 4.42
C VAL A 25 -21.14 14.05 4.97
N LYS A 26 -20.38 13.23 5.72
CA LYS A 26 -19.07 13.63 6.27
C LYS A 26 -18.04 13.95 5.18
N VAL A 27 -18.08 13.22 4.06
CA VAL A 27 -17.19 13.45 2.91
C VAL A 27 -17.57 14.75 2.20
N ILE A 28 -18.86 15.02 2.03
CA ILE A 28 -19.36 16.28 1.47
C ILE A 28 -18.91 17.47 2.34
N GLN A 29 -19.01 17.34 3.68
CA GLN A 29 -18.53 18.37 4.60
C GLN A 29 -17.04 18.64 4.40
N LEU A 30 -16.21 17.59 4.34
CA LEU A 30 -14.77 17.73 4.10
C LEU A 30 -14.46 18.40 2.76
N LEU A 31 -15.18 18.06 1.69
CA LEU A 31 -15.03 18.71 0.39
C LEU A 31 -15.32 20.21 0.47
N VAL A 32 -16.44 20.59 1.11
CA VAL A 32 -16.86 21.99 1.24
C VAL A 32 -15.89 22.80 2.10
N GLU A 33 -15.36 22.18 3.16
CA GLU A 33 -14.48 22.84 4.12
C GLU A 33 -13.05 23.00 3.62
N GLN A 34 -12.53 21.99 2.89
CA GLN A 34 -11.11 21.93 2.56
C GLN A 34 -10.80 22.27 1.10
N LEU A 35 -11.71 22.01 0.17
CA LEU A 35 -11.41 22.22 -1.25
C LEU A 35 -11.48 23.71 -1.60
N PRO A 36 -10.52 24.25 -2.39
CA PRO A 36 -10.59 25.64 -2.84
C PRO A 36 -11.91 25.91 -3.58
N ALA A 37 -12.53 27.07 -3.33
CA ALA A 37 -13.85 27.41 -3.84
C ALA A 37 -13.97 27.21 -5.36
N GLU A 38 -12.96 27.60 -6.14
CA GLU A 38 -12.93 27.41 -7.59
C GLU A 38 -12.97 25.93 -7.99
N LYS A 39 -12.17 25.08 -7.32
CA LYS A 39 -12.16 23.63 -7.57
C LYS A 39 -13.48 22.98 -7.15
N LEU A 40 -14.08 23.45 -6.04
CA LEU A 40 -15.37 22.96 -5.58
C LEU A 40 -16.49 23.31 -6.58
N SER A 41 -16.56 24.57 -7.03
CA SER A 41 -17.53 24.97 -8.06
C SER A 41 -17.35 24.20 -9.35
N GLN A 42 -16.10 23.96 -9.78
CA GLN A 42 -15.82 23.13 -10.95
C GLN A 42 -16.32 21.69 -10.76
N LEU A 43 -16.05 21.10 -9.59
CA LEU A 43 -16.48 19.74 -9.28
C LEU A 43 -18.02 19.63 -9.23
N ILE A 44 -18.71 20.61 -8.63
CA ILE A 44 -20.18 20.67 -8.59
C ILE A 44 -20.76 20.79 -10.00
N SER A 45 -20.12 21.55 -10.89
CA SER A 45 -20.56 21.71 -12.28
C SER A 45 -20.36 20.44 -13.10
N ASP A 46 -19.20 19.81 -12.97
CA ASP A 46 -18.73 18.82 -13.95
C ASP A 46 -18.94 17.38 -13.49
N CYS A 47 -19.08 17.12 -12.19
CA CYS A 47 -19.21 15.75 -11.68
C CYS A 47 -20.56 15.15 -12.09
N VAL A 48 -20.48 14.08 -12.89
CA VAL A 48 -21.64 13.36 -13.44
C VAL A 48 -21.82 11.97 -12.82
N HIS A 49 -20.79 11.42 -12.20
CA HIS A 49 -20.85 10.11 -11.56
C HIS A 49 -19.88 9.99 -10.39
N VAL A 50 -20.34 9.27 -9.36
CA VAL A 50 -19.56 8.92 -8.16
C VAL A 50 -19.74 7.43 -7.89
N GLU A 51 -18.63 6.74 -7.66
CA GLU A 51 -18.60 5.32 -7.30
C GLU A 51 -17.62 5.09 -6.15
N LEU A 52 -17.97 4.21 -5.20
CA LEU A 52 -17.01 3.75 -4.18
C LEU A 52 -16.08 2.71 -4.83
N LEU A 53 -14.79 3.01 -4.93
CA LEU A 53 -13.79 2.08 -5.47
C LEU A 53 -13.38 1.05 -4.42
N SER A 54 -12.99 1.54 -3.24
CA SER A 54 -12.58 0.69 -2.13
C SER A 54 -12.86 1.37 -0.80
N ALA A 55 -13.27 0.57 0.18
CA ALA A 55 -13.33 0.96 1.57
C ALA A 55 -12.18 0.25 2.30
N GLY A 56 -11.00 0.84 2.22
CA GLY A 56 -9.85 0.41 3.01
C GLY A 56 -10.08 0.67 4.50
N LEU A 57 -9.23 0.07 5.34
CA LEU A 57 -9.35 0.25 6.79
C LEU A 57 -8.86 1.62 7.25
N SER A 58 -7.92 2.20 6.52
CA SER A 58 -7.28 3.48 6.80
C SER A 58 -7.81 4.63 5.93
N ASN A 59 -8.52 4.32 4.85
CA ASN A 59 -9.01 5.30 3.89
C ASN A 59 -10.24 4.81 3.10
N GLN A 60 -11.04 5.74 2.60
CA GLN A 60 -12.14 5.48 1.66
C GLN A 60 -11.83 6.15 0.32
N ASN A 61 -11.96 5.41 -0.78
CA ASN A 61 -11.65 5.90 -2.12
C ASN A 61 -12.90 5.92 -2.98
N PHE A 62 -13.17 7.07 -3.59
CA PHE A 62 -14.29 7.28 -4.51
C PHE A 62 -13.76 7.66 -5.88
N LEU A 63 -14.28 7.05 -6.93
CA LEU A 63 -14.13 7.51 -8.30
C LEU A 63 -15.08 8.69 -8.52
N LEU A 64 -14.52 9.79 -9.01
CA LEU A 64 -15.27 10.94 -9.50
C LEU A 64 -15.11 11.01 -11.01
N GLN A 65 -16.20 10.88 -11.77
CA GLN A 65 -16.19 11.13 -13.21
C GLN A 65 -16.76 12.51 -13.49
N ASN A 66 -15.95 13.32 -14.17
CA ASN A 66 -16.25 14.70 -14.53
C ASN A 66 -16.43 14.79 -16.05
N GLN A 67 -17.50 15.46 -16.49
CA GLN A 67 -17.76 15.74 -17.89
C GLN A 67 -17.47 17.20 -18.19
N SER A 68 -16.34 17.43 -18.87
CA SER A 68 -15.90 18.76 -19.28
C SER A 68 -16.08 18.98 -20.79
N LYS A 69 -15.89 20.22 -21.25
CA LYS A 69 -15.84 20.54 -22.70
C LYS A 69 -14.74 19.77 -23.45
N THR A 70 -13.70 19.33 -22.74
CA THR A 70 -12.56 18.60 -23.29
C THR A 70 -12.73 17.08 -23.25
N GLY A 71 -13.84 16.57 -22.72
CA GLY A 71 -14.14 15.14 -22.60
C GLY A 71 -14.41 14.70 -21.16
N VAL A 72 -14.52 13.39 -20.99
CA VAL A 72 -14.68 12.74 -19.68
C VAL A 72 -13.32 12.60 -19.03
N GLN A 73 -13.20 13.06 -17.79
CA GLN A 73 -12.02 12.87 -16.94
C GLN A 73 -12.43 12.14 -15.67
N ALA A 74 -11.54 11.28 -15.16
CA ALA A 74 -11.74 10.54 -13.94
C ALA A 74 -10.68 10.93 -12.91
N GLN A 75 -11.09 11.02 -11.65
CA GLN A 75 -10.23 11.32 -10.51
C GLN A 75 -10.58 10.42 -9.34
N VAL A 76 -9.62 10.21 -8.44
CA VAL A 76 -9.86 9.51 -7.18
C VAL A 76 -9.94 10.55 -6.06
N LEU A 77 -11.06 10.53 -5.34
CA LEU A 77 -11.23 11.20 -4.06
C LEU A 77 -10.92 10.22 -2.94
N ARG A 78 -9.83 10.47 -2.21
CA ARG A 78 -9.46 9.67 -1.05
C ARG A 78 -9.73 10.45 0.23
N VAL A 79 -10.40 9.81 1.17
CA VAL A 79 -10.68 10.34 2.51
C VAL A 79 -9.96 9.47 3.52
N ASN A 80 -8.99 10.04 4.23
CA ASN A 80 -8.22 9.30 5.22
C ASN A 80 -8.92 9.27 6.57
N HIS A 81 -8.80 8.14 7.25
CA HIS A 81 -9.07 8.07 8.68
C HIS A 81 -7.92 8.72 9.45
N ALA A 82 -8.21 9.08 10.71
CA ALA A 82 -7.26 9.75 11.59
C ALA A 82 -5.92 9.00 11.67
N GLU A 83 -4.84 9.76 11.88
CA GLU A 83 -3.49 9.23 12.06
C GLU A 83 -3.46 8.13 13.12
N THR A 84 -2.69 7.09 12.81
CA THR A 84 -2.33 6.06 13.78
C THR A 84 -0.85 6.15 14.06
N ILE A 85 -0.39 5.53 15.15
CA ILE A 85 1.05 5.49 15.54
C ILE A 85 1.94 5.05 14.35
N TRP A 86 1.38 4.25 13.44
CA TRP A 86 2.10 3.66 12.33
C TRP A 86 2.02 4.43 11.01
N CYS A 87 1.07 5.36 10.87
CA CYS A 87 0.84 6.09 9.64
C CYS A 87 1.05 7.59 9.89
N SER A 88 2.14 8.13 9.34
CA SER A 88 2.40 9.57 9.31
C SER A 88 1.86 10.10 7.99
N ARG A 89 0.80 10.92 8.01
CA ARG A 89 0.22 11.42 6.76
C ARG A 89 1.14 12.42 6.06
N VAL A 90 1.99 13.10 6.82
CA VAL A 90 3.03 13.97 6.26
C VAL A 90 4.06 13.15 5.47
N ASP A 91 4.52 12.03 6.04
CA ASP A 91 5.47 11.14 5.35
C ASP A 91 4.81 10.45 4.14
N GLU A 92 3.54 10.07 4.25
CA GLU A 92 2.75 9.51 3.13
C GLU A 92 2.73 10.48 1.93
N VAL A 93 2.33 11.73 2.15
CA VAL A 93 2.24 12.73 1.07
C VAL A 93 3.62 13.03 0.49
N THR A 94 4.64 13.15 1.34
CA THR A 94 6.02 13.38 0.89
C THR A 94 6.52 12.22 0.02
N SER A 95 6.25 10.99 0.43
CA SER A 95 6.61 9.76 -0.28
C SER A 95 5.87 9.63 -1.62
N TRP A 96 4.57 9.92 -1.62
CA TRP A 96 3.75 9.95 -2.83
C TRP A 96 4.31 10.95 -3.82
N GLN A 97 4.58 12.19 -3.40
CA GLN A 97 5.10 13.24 -4.28
C GLN A 97 6.48 12.89 -4.85
N ALA A 98 7.35 12.25 -4.06
CA ALA A 98 8.64 11.77 -4.53
C ALA A 98 8.49 10.68 -5.60
N ALA A 99 7.60 9.72 -5.40
CA ALA A 99 7.28 8.69 -6.38
C ALA A 99 6.62 9.27 -7.65
N GLN A 100 5.72 10.25 -7.49
CA GLN A 100 5.08 10.97 -8.59
C GLN A 100 6.11 11.70 -9.44
N ALA A 101 7.12 12.32 -8.85
CA ALA A 101 8.16 13.06 -9.58
C ALA A 101 8.97 12.18 -10.54
N ILE A 102 9.05 10.87 -10.29
CA ILE A 102 9.69 9.88 -11.17
C ILE A 102 8.66 9.05 -11.96
N GLY A 103 7.36 9.36 -11.86
CA GLY A 103 6.28 8.70 -12.57
C GLY A 103 5.90 7.31 -12.02
N PHE A 104 6.16 7.02 -10.74
CA PHE A 104 5.80 5.78 -10.06
C PHE A 104 4.61 5.91 -9.10
N ALA A 105 3.94 7.05 -9.06
CA ALA A 105 2.67 7.22 -8.38
C ALA A 105 1.72 8.07 -9.25
N PRO A 106 0.40 7.92 -9.10
CA PRO A 106 -0.57 8.78 -9.79
C PRO A 106 -0.37 10.25 -9.44
N GLN A 107 -0.75 11.16 -10.34
CA GLN A 107 -0.64 12.58 -10.05
C GLN A 107 -1.55 13.00 -8.88
N LEU A 108 -0.98 13.60 -7.84
CA LEU A 108 -1.72 14.21 -6.73
C LEU A 108 -2.13 15.64 -7.10
N TYR A 109 -3.42 15.86 -7.36
CA TYR A 109 -3.96 17.17 -7.77
C TYR A 109 -4.29 18.09 -6.60
N PHE A 110 -4.56 17.51 -5.44
CA PHE A 110 -4.90 18.24 -4.22
C PHE A 110 -4.60 17.40 -2.99
N CYS A 111 -4.06 18.05 -1.96
CA CYS A 111 -3.95 17.53 -0.62
C CYS A 111 -4.58 18.54 0.34
N GLY A 112 -5.58 18.10 1.08
CA GLY A 112 -6.33 18.88 2.04
C GLY A 112 -5.53 19.19 3.31
N ALA A 113 -6.08 20.08 4.14
CA ALA A 113 -5.48 20.39 5.43
C ALA A 113 -5.44 19.12 6.30
N ASN A 114 -4.37 18.98 7.10
CA ASN A 114 -4.13 17.80 7.95
C ASN A 114 -4.10 16.46 7.19
N ASN A 115 -3.96 16.50 5.85
CA ASN A 115 -3.86 15.31 5.00
C ASN A 115 -5.08 14.36 5.11
N GLU A 116 -6.27 14.88 5.40
CA GLU A 116 -7.50 14.06 5.54
C GLU A 116 -8.20 13.79 4.21
N LEU A 117 -7.88 14.56 3.17
CA LEU A 117 -8.60 14.58 1.90
C LEU A 117 -7.63 14.74 0.73
N TYR A 118 -7.60 13.79 -0.19
CA TYR A 118 -6.78 13.86 -1.41
C TYR A 118 -7.65 13.81 -2.66
N LEU A 119 -7.23 14.53 -3.70
CA LEU A 119 -7.68 14.28 -5.07
C LEU A 119 -6.47 13.88 -5.91
N SER A 120 -6.55 12.73 -6.58
CA SER A 120 -5.50 12.24 -7.46
C SER A 120 -6.04 11.80 -8.81
N GLU A 121 -5.12 11.57 -9.74
CA GLU A 121 -5.36 10.90 -11.00
C GLU A 121 -6.00 9.52 -10.78
N PHE A 122 -7.01 9.22 -11.61
CA PHE A 122 -7.53 7.87 -11.72
C PHE A 122 -6.76 7.11 -12.79
N ILE A 123 -6.19 5.97 -12.42
CA ILE A 123 -5.51 5.07 -13.35
C ILE A 123 -6.51 4.03 -13.83
N CYS A 124 -6.89 4.12 -15.10
CA CYS A 124 -7.72 3.12 -15.75
C CYS A 124 -6.84 1.93 -16.15
N GLU A 125 -6.91 0.84 -15.39
CA GLU A 125 -6.16 -0.37 -15.68
C GLU A 125 -6.81 -1.15 -16.84
N PRO A 126 -6.03 -1.62 -17.83
CA PRO A 126 -6.56 -2.51 -18.85
C PRO A 126 -6.96 -3.86 -18.24
N GLU A 127 -6.20 -4.31 -17.24
CA GLU A 127 -6.46 -5.47 -16.41
C GLU A 127 -6.01 -5.12 -14.98
N PRO A 128 -6.86 -5.35 -13.96
CA PRO A 128 -6.54 -4.97 -12.60
C PRO A 128 -5.39 -5.82 -12.06
N TRP A 129 -4.31 -5.18 -11.60
CA TRP A 129 -3.15 -5.89 -11.06
C TRP A 129 -3.49 -6.73 -9.82
N SER A 130 -4.55 -6.38 -9.10
CA SER A 130 -5.05 -7.14 -7.95
C SER A 130 -5.39 -8.60 -8.28
N GLN A 131 -5.58 -8.96 -9.56
CA GLN A 131 -5.78 -10.35 -9.96
C GLN A 131 -4.59 -11.27 -9.60
N PHE A 132 -3.40 -10.70 -9.40
CA PHE A 132 -2.21 -11.42 -8.95
C PHE A 132 -2.18 -11.66 -7.44
N TYR A 133 -3.21 -11.30 -6.68
CA TYR A 133 -3.22 -11.50 -5.23
C TYR A 133 -3.27 -12.98 -4.83
N CYS A 134 -2.32 -13.37 -4.00
CA CYS A 134 -2.33 -14.62 -3.26
C CYS A 134 -1.69 -14.41 -1.88
N ALA A 135 -1.62 -15.45 -1.04
CA ALA A 135 -0.95 -15.41 0.24
C ALA A 135 -0.12 -16.69 0.41
N HIS A 136 1.20 -16.56 0.22
CA HIS A 136 2.15 -17.67 0.23
C HIS A 136 3.07 -17.61 1.45
N ALA A 137 3.25 -18.74 2.12
CA ALA A 137 4.35 -18.92 3.07
C ALA A 137 5.67 -19.12 2.31
N ASN A 138 6.80 -19.16 3.02
CA ASN A 138 8.09 -19.40 2.38
C ASN A 138 8.21 -20.85 1.84
N HIS A 139 7.67 -21.84 2.56
CA HIS A 139 7.70 -23.27 2.18
C HIS A 139 6.51 -23.77 1.36
N THR A 140 5.44 -22.98 1.19
CA THR A 140 4.25 -23.45 0.46
C THR A 140 4.57 -23.64 -1.01
N LEU A 141 4.13 -24.79 -1.56
CA LEU A 141 4.24 -25.06 -3.00
C LEU A 141 3.48 -24.00 -3.77
N ARG A 142 4.19 -23.21 -4.58
CA ARG A 142 3.60 -22.32 -5.58
C ARG A 142 3.05 -23.20 -6.71
N GLN A 143 1.82 -23.68 -6.52
CA GLN A 143 1.20 -24.67 -7.41
C GLN A 143 0.58 -24.03 -8.65
N GLN A 144 0.87 -24.69 -9.77
CA GLN A 144 0.48 -24.44 -11.16
C GLN A 144 1.17 -23.25 -11.81
N GLU A 145 1.73 -23.50 -13.01
CA GLU A 145 1.87 -22.47 -14.02
C GLU A 145 0.57 -21.68 -13.98
N ILE A 146 0.61 -20.42 -13.56
CA ILE A 146 -0.54 -19.58 -13.79
C ILE A 146 -0.62 -19.55 -15.31
N LYS A 147 -1.57 -20.33 -15.84
CA LYS A 147 -2.07 -20.14 -17.18
C LYS A 147 -2.80 -18.82 -17.14
N ILE A 148 -2.04 -17.73 -17.06
CA ILE A 148 -2.48 -16.51 -17.68
C ILE A 148 -2.31 -16.79 -19.18
N ASP A 149 -3.21 -17.65 -19.68
CA ASP A 149 -3.42 -17.86 -21.11
C ASP A 149 -3.50 -16.44 -21.69
N ASP A 150 -2.54 -16.10 -22.54
CA ASP A 150 -2.48 -14.82 -23.27
C ASP A 150 -2.18 -13.52 -22.48
N SER A 151 -1.74 -13.50 -21.21
CA SER A 151 -1.32 -12.18 -20.67
C SER A 151 -0.06 -11.68 -21.35
N THR A 152 -0.21 -10.56 -22.04
CA THR A 152 0.89 -9.74 -22.57
C THR A 152 1.75 -9.10 -21.47
N THR A 153 1.33 -9.22 -20.21
CA THR A 153 1.96 -8.64 -19.02
C THR A 153 3.07 -9.54 -18.47
N GLU A 154 4.29 -9.02 -18.37
CA GLU A 154 5.46 -9.73 -17.81
C GLU A 154 5.68 -9.34 -16.33
N PRO A 155 5.12 -10.07 -15.35
CA PRO A 155 5.03 -9.58 -13.97
C PRO A 155 6.39 -9.39 -13.30
N VAL A 156 7.35 -10.28 -13.57
CA VAL A 156 8.71 -10.22 -13.01
C VAL A 156 9.40 -8.90 -13.36
N LYS A 157 9.33 -8.49 -14.63
CA LYS A 157 9.95 -7.25 -15.10
C LYS A 157 9.34 -6.02 -14.45
N HIS A 158 8.01 -5.98 -14.34
CA HIS A 158 7.30 -4.88 -13.70
C HIS A 158 7.63 -4.78 -12.20
N LEU A 159 7.59 -5.89 -11.48
CA LEU A 159 7.89 -5.94 -10.04
C LEU A 159 9.35 -5.60 -9.73
N LEU A 160 10.29 -6.10 -10.53
CA LEU A 160 11.70 -5.73 -10.41
C LEU A 160 11.89 -4.24 -10.65
N THR A 161 11.20 -3.68 -11.65
CA THR A 161 11.24 -2.24 -11.94
C THR A 161 10.71 -1.40 -10.78
N VAL A 162 9.65 -1.86 -10.10
CA VAL A 162 9.12 -1.21 -8.88
C VAL A 162 10.19 -1.19 -7.78
N LEU A 163 10.74 -2.35 -7.42
CA LEU A 163 11.77 -2.47 -6.36
C LEU A 163 12.98 -1.57 -6.64
N GLN A 164 13.47 -1.58 -7.88
CA GLN A 164 14.62 -0.77 -8.30
C GLN A 164 14.34 0.74 -8.29
N SER A 165 13.10 1.14 -8.57
CA SER A 165 12.73 2.55 -8.68
C SER A 165 12.42 3.15 -7.32
N LEU A 166 11.71 2.41 -6.46
CA LEU A 166 11.47 2.82 -5.07
C LEU A 166 12.78 2.98 -4.30
N ALA A 167 13.75 2.06 -4.47
CA ALA A 167 15.04 2.16 -3.80
C ALA A 167 15.83 3.43 -4.15
N LYS A 168 15.52 4.13 -5.25
CA LYS A 168 16.17 5.38 -5.66
C LYS A 168 15.49 6.65 -5.11
N LEU A 169 14.35 6.50 -4.46
CA LEU A 169 13.64 7.63 -3.87
C LEU A 169 14.39 8.21 -2.66
N PRO A 170 14.21 9.50 -2.35
CA PRO A 170 14.71 10.08 -1.10
C PRO A 170 14.16 9.33 0.10
N LEU A 171 15.03 9.03 1.07
CA LEU A 171 14.67 8.32 2.29
C LEU A 171 13.59 9.07 3.10
N PRO A 172 12.47 8.42 3.48
CA PRO A 172 11.47 9.03 4.36
C PRO A 172 12.06 9.36 5.74
N ALA A 173 11.53 10.38 6.41
CA ALA A 173 12.00 10.77 7.74
C ALA A 173 11.74 9.67 8.78
N LYS A 174 10.61 8.97 8.66
CA LYS A 174 10.31 7.78 9.45
C LYS A 174 11.30 6.66 9.11
N GLN A 175 11.98 6.17 10.14
CA GLN A 175 12.86 5.01 10.06
C GLN A 175 12.28 3.88 10.91
N VAL A 176 12.29 2.66 10.38
CA VAL A 176 11.77 1.49 11.09
C VAL A 176 12.64 0.28 10.80
N SER A 177 13.27 -0.29 11.84
CA SER A 177 13.88 -1.61 11.76
C SER A 177 12.86 -2.72 12.08
N MET A 178 13.18 -3.96 11.73
CA MET A 178 12.32 -5.11 12.07
C MET A 178 12.14 -5.23 13.59
N LEU A 179 13.24 -5.10 14.34
CA LEU A 179 13.19 -5.14 15.81
C LEU A 179 12.35 -4.00 16.40
N GLN A 180 12.49 -2.78 15.86
CA GLN A 180 11.72 -1.63 16.33
C GLN A 180 10.22 -1.86 16.14
N GLN A 181 9.80 -2.36 14.97
CA GLN A 181 8.38 -2.65 14.73
C GLN A 181 7.83 -3.74 15.62
N TRP A 182 8.59 -4.82 15.82
CA TRP A 182 8.23 -5.85 16.78
C TRP A 182 7.99 -5.27 18.17
N GLN A 183 8.90 -4.44 18.67
CA GLN A 183 8.80 -3.83 20.00
C GLN A 183 7.59 -2.89 20.12
N GLU A 184 7.34 -2.07 19.12
CA GLU A 184 6.20 -1.14 19.07
C GLU A 184 4.86 -1.90 19.01
N TYR A 185 4.75 -2.94 18.17
CA TYR A 185 3.54 -3.77 18.13
C TYR A 185 3.33 -4.57 19.43
N GLN A 186 4.39 -5.12 20.02
CA GLN A 186 4.31 -5.79 21.32
C GLN A 186 3.81 -4.84 22.41
N LEU A 187 4.37 -3.63 22.48
CA LEU A 187 3.92 -2.60 23.42
C LEU A 187 2.44 -2.26 23.22
N GLN A 188 2.00 -2.12 21.97
CA GLN A 188 0.61 -1.83 21.66
C GLN A 188 -0.32 -2.96 22.08
N LEU A 189 0.02 -4.22 21.77
CA LEU A 189 -0.76 -5.39 22.18
C LEU A 189 -0.86 -5.51 23.70
N VAL A 190 0.21 -5.22 24.44
CA VAL A 190 0.21 -5.27 25.91
C VAL A 190 -0.56 -4.09 26.53
N THR A 191 -0.64 -2.96 25.83
CA THR A 191 -1.36 -1.76 26.31
C THR A 191 -2.86 -1.87 26.04
N ASP A 192 -3.26 -2.29 24.84
CA ASP A 192 -4.65 -2.34 24.37
C ASP A 192 -5.40 -3.62 24.81
N LYS A 193 -5.05 -4.22 25.96
CA LYS A 193 -5.53 -5.56 26.37
C LYS A 193 -7.04 -5.74 26.17
N ILE A 194 -7.39 -6.68 25.29
CA ILE A 194 -8.78 -7.05 25.04
C ILE A 194 -9.15 -8.24 25.94
N PRO A 195 -10.26 -8.20 26.70
CA PRO A 195 -10.68 -9.28 27.59
C PRO A 195 -11.35 -10.45 26.84
N SER A 196 -10.75 -10.90 25.72
CA SER A 196 -11.20 -12.07 24.95
C SER A 196 -10.22 -13.22 25.12
N LYS A 197 -10.73 -14.42 25.46
CA LYS A 197 -9.90 -15.64 25.56
C LYS A 197 -9.23 -15.99 24.23
N GLN A 198 -9.95 -15.81 23.12
CA GLN A 198 -9.42 -16.05 21.79
C GLN A 198 -8.29 -15.08 21.47
N TRP A 199 -8.49 -13.78 21.73
CA TRP A 199 -7.45 -12.78 21.54
C TRP A 199 -6.20 -13.06 22.39
N GLN A 200 -6.39 -13.45 23.66
CA GLN A 200 -5.30 -13.84 24.55
C GLN A 200 -4.54 -15.08 24.03
N SER A 201 -5.24 -16.05 23.47
CA SER A 201 -4.63 -17.21 22.82
C SER A 201 -3.80 -16.79 21.60
N CYS A 202 -4.29 -15.87 20.77
CA CYS A 202 -3.52 -15.33 19.64
C CYS A 202 -2.26 -14.58 20.09
N LEU A 203 -2.35 -13.78 21.17
CA LEU A 203 -1.18 -13.12 21.75
C LEU A 203 -0.15 -14.12 22.27
N GLN A 204 -0.58 -15.22 22.87
CA GLN A 204 0.31 -16.30 23.30
C GLN A 204 1.04 -16.95 22.12
N GLN A 205 0.36 -17.14 20.99
CA GLN A 205 0.97 -17.66 19.75
C GLN A 205 2.06 -16.72 19.21
N ILE A 206 1.82 -15.40 19.19
CA ILE A 206 2.86 -14.42 18.86
C ILE A 206 4.04 -14.53 19.82
N ASN A 207 3.77 -14.60 21.13
CA ASN A 207 4.82 -14.65 22.14
C ASN A 207 5.67 -15.92 22.06
N SER A 208 5.10 -17.06 21.62
CA SER A 208 5.88 -18.27 21.38
C SER A 208 6.89 -18.14 20.23
N LEU A 209 6.72 -17.17 19.32
CA LEU A 209 7.66 -16.90 18.23
C LEU A 209 8.81 -15.97 18.62
N THR A 210 8.92 -15.56 19.89
CA THR A 210 9.90 -14.51 20.29
C THR A 210 11.33 -14.87 19.90
N ASP A 211 11.78 -16.09 20.19
CA ASP A 211 13.17 -16.50 19.91
C ASP A 211 13.43 -16.60 18.39
N ASP A 212 12.48 -17.15 17.63
CA ASP A 212 12.55 -17.21 16.17
C ASP A 212 12.56 -15.82 15.54
N ALA A 213 11.67 -14.93 15.99
CA ALA A 213 11.59 -13.56 15.51
C ALA A 213 12.91 -12.81 15.76
N LEU A 214 13.49 -12.95 16.96
CA LEU A 214 14.80 -12.38 17.26
C LEU A 214 15.91 -12.95 16.38
N LEU A 215 15.87 -14.25 16.07
CA LEU A 215 16.80 -14.87 15.13
C LEU A 215 16.66 -14.26 13.73
N TRP A 216 15.43 -14.11 13.22
CA TRP A 216 15.15 -13.51 11.92
C TRP A 216 15.61 -12.06 11.84
N PHE A 217 15.29 -11.24 12.85
CA PHE A 217 15.70 -9.84 12.89
C PHE A 217 17.22 -9.71 12.90
N ASN A 218 17.92 -10.51 13.72
CA ASN A 218 19.38 -10.51 13.77
C ASN A 218 20.01 -10.95 12.44
N ALA A 219 19.41 -11.91 11.73
CA ALA A 219 19.88 -12.34 10.43
C ALA A 219 19.69 -11.26 9.36
N MET A 220 18.52 -10.60 9.36
CA MET A 220 18.25 -9.46 8.49
C MET A 220 19.23 -8.31 8.75
N ASP A 221 19.43 -7.90 10.00
CA ASP A 221 20.37 -6.82 10.36
C ASP A 221 21.81 -7.14 9.92
N LYS A 222 22.24 -8.41 9.97
CA LYS A 222 23.56 -8.83 9.49
C LYS A 222 23.73 -8.76 7.98
N CYS A 223 22.65 -8.86 7.21
CA CYS A 223 22.71 -8.78 5.75
C CYS A 223 22.53 -7.35 5.21
N LEU A 224 22.13 -6.41 6.07
CA LEU A 224 21.92 -5.01 5.73
C LEU A 224 23.25 -4.24 5.65
N ILE A 225 23.50 -3.57 4.53
CA ILE A 225 24.60 -2.60 4.39
C ILE A 225 24.06 -1.19 4.68
N THR A 226 22.96 -0.82 4.04
CA THR A 226 22.28 0.46 4.26
C THR A 226 20.78 0.30 4.02
N PRO A 227 19.92 0.96 4.83
CA PRO A 227 18.49 0.97 4.56
C PRO A 227 18.16 1.67 3.24
N SER A 228 17.00 1.36 2.68
CA SER A 228 16.44 2.01 1.49
C SER A 228 15.08 2.63 1.81
N PHE A 229 14.55 3.40 0.87
CA PHE A 229 13.12 3.67 0.83
C PHE A 229 12.40 2.34 0.68
N CYS A 230 11.40 2.08 1.53
CA CYS A 230 10.50 0.95 1.43
C CYS A 230 9.05 1.44 1.49
N HIS A 231 8.21 0.91 0.62
CA HIS A 231 6.76 1.15 0.64
C HIS A 231 6.08 0.41 1.78
N ARG A 232 6.58 -0.78 2.12
CA ARG A 232 6.15 -1.66 3.21
C ARG A 232 4.78 -2.31 3.07
N ASP A 233 4.13 -2.12 1.94
CA ASP A 233 2.84 -2.76 1.60
C ASP A 233 2.70 -2.88 0.08
N LEU A 234 3.65 -3.59 -0.55
CA LEU A 234 3.64 -3.86 -1.99
C LEU A 234 2.76 -5.07 -2.32
N SER A 235 1.57 -5.13 -1.73
CA SER A 235 0.58 -6.11 -2.16
C SER A 235 -0.01 -5.74 -3.53
N PRO A 236 -0.54 -6.70 -4.30
CA PRO A 236 -1.17 -6.42 -5.59
C PRO A 236 -2.27 -5.36 -5.58
N PHE A 237 -2.90 -5.11 -4.43
CA PHE A 237 -3.92 -4.07 -4.29
C PHE A 237 -3.36 -2.64 -4.28
N ASN A 238 -2.07 -2.46 -4.00
CA ASN A 238 -1.40 -1.16 -3.95
C ASN A 238 -0.55 -0.86 -5.21
N LEU A 239 -0.71 -1.68 -6.25
CA LEU A 239 -0.03 -1.54 -7.53
C LEU A 239 -1.07 -1.41 -8.63
N LEU A 240 -0.92 -0.41 -9.50
CA LEU A 240 -1.83 -0.15 -10.61
C LEU A 240 -1.09 -0.26 -11.94
N LEU A 241 -1.62 -1.08 -12.86
CA LEU A 241 -1.06 -1.25 -14.20
C LEU A 241 -1.48 -0.10 -15.13
N HIS A 242 -0.61 0.87 -15.30
CA HIS A 242 -0.84 2.01 -16.19
C HIS A 242 -0.33 1.72 -17.61
N SER A 243 -1.22 1.82 -18.61
CA SER A 243 -0.86 1.75 -20.03
C SER A 243 -0.85 3.14 -20.67
N ASN A 244 0.24 3.48 -21.36
CA ASN A 244 0.32 4.75 -22.09
C ASN A 244 -0.23 4.56 -23.52
N GLN A 245 -1.48 4.95 -23.75
CA GLN A 245 -2.20 4.69 -25.01
C GLN A 245 -1.69 5.48 -26.24
N HIS A 246 -0.65 6.31 -26.10
CA HIS A 246 -0.11 7.15 -27.18
C HIS A 246 1.12 6.56 -27.90
N SER A 247 1.41 5.27 -27.73
CA SER A 247 2.54 4.64 -28.43
C SER A 247 2.21 4.34 -29.90
N MET A 248 2.92 5.00 -30.81
CA MET A 248 2.81 4.81 -32.27
C MET A 248 3.47 3.50 -32.76
N SER A 249 4.06 2.68 -31.89
CA SER A 249 4.84 1.48 -32.25
C SER A 249 4.11 0.15 -32.03
N GLY A 250 2.78 0.14 -31.89
CA GLY A 250 1.99 -1.09 -31.79
C GLY A 250 2.03 -1.81 -30.43
N GLU A 251 3.09 -1.60 -29.64
CA GLU A 251 3.16 -1.95 -28.22
C GLU A 251 2.92 -0.71 -27.36
N THR A 252 1.90 -0.74 -26.50
CA THR A 252 1.69 0.29 -25.48
C THR A 252 2.58 -0.05 -24.27
N PRO A 253 3.58 0.77 -23.94
CA PRO A 253 4.41 0.48 -22.78
C PRO A 253 3.55 0.59 -21.52
N THR A 254 3.51 -0.49 -20.76
CA THR A 254 2.86 -0.54 -19.45
C THR A 254 3.89 -0.33 -18.34
N LYS A 255 3.43 0.21 -17.21
CA LYS A 255 4.24 0.32 -15.99
C LYS A 255 3.35 0.19 -14.76
N LEU A 256 3.91 -0.26 -13.66
CA LEU A 256 3.25 -0.21 -12.37
C LEU A 256 3.43 1.15 -11.73
N MET A 257 2.34 1.68 -11.20
CA MET A 257 2.34 2.79 -10.26
C MET A 257 1.99 2.27 -8.87
N CYS A 258 2.64 2.80 -7.85
CA CYS A 258 2.35 2.52 -6.45
C CYS A 258 1.34 3.53 -5.90
N ILE A 259 0.45 3.07 -5.03
CA ILE A 259 -0.48 3.88 -4.25
C ILE A 259 -0.40 3.49 -2.78
N ASP A 260 -0.98 4.31 -1.90
CA ASP A 260 -1.08 4.02 -0.47
C ASP A 260 0.27 3.95 0.28
N PHE A 261 1.02 5.05 0.20
CA PHE A 261 2.34 5.20 0.85
C PHE A 261 2.26 5.38 2.38
N GLU A 262 1.17 5.00 3.05
CA GLU A 262 0.96 5.32 4.47
C GLU A 262 1.93 4.60 5.42
N TYR A 263 2.48 3.46 4.98
CA TYR A 263 3.49 2.69 5.70
C TYR A 263 4.92 2.95 5.20
N ALA A 264 5.10 3.88 4.25
CA ALA A 264 6.40 4.14 3.66
C ALA A 264 7.40 4.62 4.74
N ALA A 265 8.60 4.03 4.71
CA ALA A 265 9.64 4.33 5.68
C ALA A 265 11.03 4.02 5.11
N THR A 266 12.05 4.59 5.74
CA THR A 266 13.42 4.11 5.62
C THR A 266 13.52 2.79 6.37
N SER A 267 13.74 1.68 5.65
CA SER A 267 13.66 0.32 6.21
C SER A 267 14.58 -0.66 5.48
N HIS A 268 14.49 -1.93 5.85
CA HIS A 268 15.26 -3.02 5.27
C HIS A 268 14.73 -3.39 3.87
N PRO A 269 15.54 -3.34 2.79
CA PRO A 269 15.08 -3.57 1.42
C PRO A 269 14.41 -4.92 1.18
N LEU A 270 14.86 -5.97 1.88
CA LEU A 270 14.22 -7.30 1.81
C LEU A 270 12.76 -7.30 2.27
N PHE A 271 12.28 -6.31 3.04
CA PHE A 271 10.89 -6.29 3.48
C PHE A 271 9.92 -6.05 2.31
N ASP A 272 10.25 -5.14 1.40
CA ASP A 272 9.45 -4.89 0.20
C ASP A 272 9.52 -6.07 -0.78
N LEU A 273 10.71 -6.68 -0.93
CA LEU A 273 10.84 -7.92 -1.70
C LEU A 273 9.97 -9.02 -1.09
N ALA A 274 10.03 -9.23 0.23
CA ALA A 274 9.23 -10.22 0.94
C ALA A 274 7.73 -9.97 0.76
N SER A 275 7.27 -8.72 0.85
CA SER A 275 5.87 -8.36 0.58
C SER A 275 5.46 -8.83 -0.82
N ILE A 276 6.25 -8.52 -1.86
CA ILE A 276 5.95 -8.95 -3.23
C ILE A 276 5.89 -10.48 -3.34
N LEU A 277 6.92 -11.17 -2.83
CA LEU A 277 7.07 -12.62 -2.91
C LEU A 277 5.98 -13.37 -2.13
N ALA A 278 5.49 -12.78 -1.05
CA ALA A 278 4.47 -13.36 -0.20
C ALA A 278 3.06 -13.15 -0.78
N THR A 279 2.81 -12.05 -1.48
CA THR A 279 1.44 -11.66 -1.87
C THR A 279 1.15 -11.70 -3.36
N HIS A 280 2.15 -11.93 -4.22
CA HIS A 280 1.93 -12.14 -5.65
C HIS A 280 1.89 -13.62 -5.96
N ASP A 281 0.86 -14.02 -6.69
CA ASP A 281 0.78 -15.35 -7.28
C ASP A 281 1.80 -15.40 -8.42
N LEU A 282 3.00 -15.86 -8.10
CA LEU A 282 4.07 -16.08 -9.06
C LEU A 282 4.28 -17.58 -9.22
N SER A 283 4.42 -18.05 -10.46
CA SER A 283 4.93 -19.40 -10.70
C SER A 283 6.32 -19.58 -10.08
N SER A 284 6.73 -20.84 -9.85
CA SER A 284 8.07 -21.13 -9.33
C SER A 284 9.19 -20.51 -10.21
N ALA A 285 9.06 -20.56 -11.53
CA ALA A 285 10.03 -19.96 -12.44
C ALA A 285 10.08 -18.42 -12.34
N GLN A 286 8.91 -17.76 -12.23
CA GLN A 286 8.84 -16.31 -12.06
C GLN A 286 9.39 -15.86 -10.70
N TYR A 287 9.13 -16.63 -9.65
CA TYR A 287 9.69 -16.37 -8.33
C TYR A 287 11.22 -16.41 -8.34
N GLU A 288 11.81 -17.49 -8.87
CA GLU A 288 13.27 -17.61 -8.98
C GLU A 288 13.84 -16.51 -9.87
N SER A 289 13.19 -16.22 -11.00
CA SER A 289 13.62 -15.13 -11.88
C SER A 289 13.56 -13.75 -11.22
N LEU A 290 12.59 -13.50 -10.33
CA LEU A 290 12.48 -12.24 -9.60
C LEU A 290 13.59 -12.14 -8.54
N LEU A 291 13.85 -13.23 -7.81
CA LEU A 291 14.96 -13.31 -6.84
C LEU A 291 16.30 -13.08 -7.52
N ASP A 292 16.60 -13.85 -8.56
CA ASP A 292 17.85 -13.74 -9.32
C ASP A 292 18.01 -12.34 -9.91
N GLY A 293 16.93 -11.79 -10.50
CA GLY A 293 16.94 -10.44 -11.05
C GLY A 293 17.22 -9.38 -9.99
N TYR A 294 16.62 -9.49 -8.80
CA TYR A 294 16.82 -8.56 -7.70
C TYR A 294 18.26 -8.62 -7.14
N PHE A 295 18.78 -9.81 -6.85
CA PHE A 295 20.14 -9.95 -6.29
C PHE A 295 21.23 -9.68 -7.32
N LYS A 296 21.00 -10.01 -8.59
CA LYS A 296 21.88 -9.57 -9.68
C LYS A 296 21.96 -8.05 -9.72
N TRP A 297 20.82 -7.36 -9.71
CA TRP A 297 20.79 -5.89 -9.67
C TRP A 297 21.54 -5.35 -8.46
N GLN A 298 21.34 -5.89 -7.26
CA GLN A 298 22.09 -5.49 -6.06
C GLN A 298 23.61 -5.64 -6.27
N SER A 299 24.07 -6.76 -6.83
CA SER A 299 25.50 -7.01 -7.07
C SER A 299 26.14 -6.07 -8.12
N GLU A 300 25.32 -5.50 -9.00
CA GLU A 300 25.76 -4.57 -10.05
C GLU A 300 25.77 -3.10 -9.57
N LEU A 301 25.19 -2.80 -8.40
CA LEU A 301 25.25 -1.47 -7.80
C LEU A 301 26.67 -1.16 -7.31
N SER A 302 27.14 0.07 -7.56
CA SER A 302 28.38 0.58 -6.97
C SER A 302 28.32 0.72 -5.44
N SER A 303 27.11 0.80 -4.89
CA SER A 303 26.84 0.87 -3.45
C SER A 303 25.58 0.05 -3.15
N PRO A 304 25.73 -1.27 -2.94
CA PRO A 304 24.59 -2.15 -2.67
C PRO A 304 23.95 -1.86 -1.32
N TYR A 305 22.66 -2.17 -1.20
CA TYR A 305 21.91 -2.05 0.05
C TYR A 305 22.09 -3.26 0.97
N LEU A 306 22.48 -4.39 0.37
CA LEU A 306 22.54 -5.71 0.98
C LEU A 306 23.86 -6.39 0.66
N ASN A 307 24.39 -7.20 1.57
CA ASN A 307 25.59 -8.01 1.32
C ASN A 307 25.26 -9.36 0.66
N GLU A 308 26.30 -10.12 0.33
CA GLU A 308 26.20 -11.40 -0.39
C GLU A 308 25.40 -12.49 0.34
N ASN A 309 25.16 -12.35 1.65
CA ASN A 309 24.39 -13.32 2.44
C ASN A 309 22.88 -13.03 2.43
N ALA A 310 22.44 -11.90 1.85
CA ALA A 310 21.05 -11.46 1.94
C ALA A 310 20.05 -12.41 1.25
N GLN A 311 20.46 -13.12 0.20
CA GLN A 311 19.60 -14.11 -0.46
C GLN A 311 19.19 -15.25 0.50
N GLN A 312 20.05 -15.63 1.44
CA GLN A 312 19.75 -16.65 2.45
C GLN A 312 18.74 -16.15 3.51
N CYS A 313 18.55 -14.83 3.60
CA CYS A 313 17.66 -14.20 4.58
C CYS A 313 16.24 -13.92 4.03
N VAL A 314 15.96 -14.26 2.75
CA VAL A 314 14.65 -14.00 2.13
C VAL A 314 13.52 -14.70 2.89
N GLY A 315 13.71 -15.97 3.28
CA GLY A 315 12.70 -16.71 4.05
C GLY A 315 12.40 -16.05 5.40
N TYR A 316 13.42 -15.51 6.07
CA TYR A 316 13.25 -14.73 7.30
C TYR A 316 12.48 -13.43 7.05
N ALA A 317 12.74 -12.74 5.94
CA ALA A 317 12.01 -11.53 5.58
C ALA A 317 10.52 -11.83 5.29
N ILE A 318 10.20 -12.96 4.65
CA ILE A 318 8.81 -13.42 4.44
C ILE A 318 8.13 -13.72 5.79
N ASN A 319 8.82 -14.41 6.70
CA ASN A 319 8.30 -14.65 8.05
C ASN A 319 8.05 -13.33 8.81
N CYS A 320 8.98 -12.37 8.73
CA CYS A 320 8.81 -11.05 9.32
C CYS A 320 7.59 -10.31 8.75
N TYR A 321 7.37 -10.38 7.43
CA TYR A 321 6.20 -9.80 6.77
C TYR A 321 4.90 -10.38 7.35
N TRP A 322 4.75 -11.71 7.36
CA TRP A 322 3.55 -12.35 7.89
C TRP A 322 3.36 -12.17 9.40
N LEU A 323 4.47 -12.15 10.17
CA LEU A 323 4.43 -11.83 11.60
C LEU A 323 3.83 -10.44 11.83
N PHE A 324 4.27 -9.44 11.08
CA PHE A 324 3.75 -8.08 11.22
C PHE A 324 2.31 -7.96 10.72
N CYS A 325 1.91 -8.64 9.65
CA CYS A 325 0.51 -8.74 9.24
C CYS A 325 -0.38 -9.37 10.33
N ALA A 326 0.08 -10.47 10.95
CA ALA A 326 -0.63 -11.12 12.03
C ALA A 326 -0.75 -10.21 13.26
N MET A 327 0.35 -9.59 13.71
CA MET A 327 0.32 -8.64 14.83
C MET A 327 -0.60 -7.45 14.54
N TRP A 328 -0.55 -6.88 13.35
CA TRP A 328 -1.45 -5.81 12.92
C TRP A 328 -2.91 -6.26 12.99
N ALA A 329 -3.24 -7.45 12.48
CA ALA A 329 -4.59 -7.98 12.55
C ALA A 329 -5.04 -8.13 14.02
N LEU A 330 -4.17 -8.64 14.90
CA LEU A 330 -4.50 -8.77 16.32
C LEU A 330 -4.72 -7.41 17.02
N ILE A 331 -3.96 -6.38 16.65
CA ILE A 331 -4.17 -5.00 17.10
C ILE A 331 -5.52 -4.46 16.62
N MET A 332 -5.87 -4.74 15.36
CA MET A 332 -7.12 -4.28 14.74
C MET A 332 -8.35 -5.02 15.26
N ALA A 333 -8.19 -6.19 15.87
CA ALA A 333 -9.29 -6.94 16.49
C ALA A 333 -10.04 -6.18 17.58
N LYS A 334 -9.55 -5.04 18.08
CA LYS A 334 -10.32 -4.14 18.95
C LYS A 334 -11.52 -3.48 18.29
N SER A 335 -11.47 -3.23 16.98
CA SER A 335 -12.54 -2.56 16.26
C SER A 335 -13.54 -3.54 15.66
N ALA A 336 -13.06 -4.66 15.12
CA ALA A 336 -13.91 -5.72 14.56
C ALA A 336 -13.33 -7.12 14.89
N PRO A 337 -13.56 -7.65 16.11
CA PRO A 337 -12.89 -8.86 16.60
C PRO A 337 -13.02 -10.06 15.67
N GLU A 338 -14.22 -10.34 15.15
CA GLU A 338 -14.47 -11.53 14.33
C GLU A 338 -13.65 -11.51 13.03
N THR A 339 -13.69 -10.39 12.30
CA THR A 339 -12.96 -10.20 11.03
C THR A 339 -11.45 -10.30 11.23
N PHE A 340 -10.92 -9.57 12.21
CA PHE A 340 -9.47 -9.46 12.37
C PHE A 340 -8.84 -10.64 13.09
N LEU A 341 -9.59 -11.37 13.93
CA LEU A 341 -9.09 -12.65 14.47
C LEU A 341 -9.03 -13.72 13.36
N ALA A 342 -9.94 -13.69 12.38
CA ALA A 342 -9.83 -14.56 11.21
C ALA A 342 -8.59 -14.21 10.36
N TYR A 343 -8.34 -12.93 10.10
CA TYR A 343 -7.11 -12.50 9.42
C TYR A 343 -5.84 -12.87 10.20
N PHE A 344 -5.85 -12.70 11.53
CA PHE A 344 -4.74 -13.15 12.36
C PHE A 344 -4.44 -14.64 12.13
N GLN A 345 -5.46 -15.51 12.20
CA GLN A 345 -5.26 -16.96 12.02
C GLN A 345 -4.74 -17.29 10.62
N GLN A 346 -5.27 -16.61 9.59
CA GLN A 346 -4.80 -16.78 8.22
C GLN A 346 -3.33 -16.39 8.07
N TYR A 347 -2.92 -15.22 8.54
CA TYR A 347 -1.54 -14.74 8.40
C TYR A 347 -0.57 -15.52 9.28
N PHE A 348 -0.97 -15.86 10.50
CA PHE A 348 -0.13 -16.63 11.41
C PHE A 348 0.18 -18.04 10.86
N ALA A 349 -0.76 -18.66 10.15
CA ALA A 349 -0.54 -19.95 9.49
C ALA A 349 0.47 -19.93 8.34
N LEU A 350 0.88 -18.74 7.88
CA LEU A 350 1.87 -18.55 6.80
C LEU A 350 3.29 -18.30 7.33
N ILE A 351 3.49 -18.35 8.65
CA ILE A 351 4.78 -18.15 9.29
C ILE A 351 5.47 -19.51 9.48
N ASP A 352 6.69 -19.62 8.98
CA ASP A 352 7.50 -20.84 9.07
C ASP A 352 8.39 -20.76 10.30
N SER A 353 7.86 -21.13 11.46
CA SER A 353 8.65 -21.31 12.69
C SER A 353 9.28 -22.69 12.74
N HIS A 354 10.53 -22.79 13.17
CA HIS A 354 11.30 -24.04 13.21
C HIS A 354 11.32 -24.71 14.57
#